data_AF-A0A543DIM2-F1
#
_entry.id   AF-A0A543DIM2-F1
#
_cell.length_a   1.000
_cell.length_b   1.000
_cell.length_c   1.000
_cell.angle_alpha   90.00
_cell.angle_beta   90.00
_cell.angle_gamma   90.00
#
_symmetry.space_group_name_H-M   'P 1'
#
loop_
_entity.id
_entity.type
_entity.pdbx_description
1 polymer ?
#
loop_
_entity_poly.entity_id
_entity_poly.type
_entity_poly.pdbx_seq_one_letter_code
_entity_poly.pdbx_strand_id
1 'polypeptide(L)' 'MDLTGPVRHARRVDATSPTCPGCGWPVTEPYQVLSRHSTSEGVLVWSRCPCGRLQAHRADAVVVRSNGCRRAP' A
#
# COMPACT_ATOMS: atom_id res chain seq x y z
N MET A 1 -0.22 -21.67 41.59
CA MET A 1 0.66 -20.90 40.70
C MET A 1 -0.15 -20.51 39.49
N ASP A 2 -0.53 -19.24 39.36
CA ASP A 2 -1.29 -18.74 38.23
C ASP A 2 -0.31 -18.24 37.15
N LEU A 3 -0.33 -18.88 35.98
CA LEU A 3 0.52 -18.54 34.83
C LEU A 3 -0.25 -17.71 33.79
N THR A 4 -1.10 -16.78 34.22
CA THR A 4 -1.75 -15.84 33.30
C THR A 4 -0.89 -14.59 33.14
N GLY A 5 0.24 -14.72 32.44
CA GLY A 5 0.99 -13.55 31.97
C GLY A 5 0.12 -12.72 31.01
N PRO A 6 0.23 -11.38 30.99
CA PRO A 6 -0.53 -10.57 30.07
C PRO A 6 -0.12 -10.93 28.64
N VAL A 7 -1.07 -11.49 27.89
CA VAL A 7 -0.93 -11.70 26.45
C VAL A 7 -0.56 -10.36 25.82
N ARG A 8 0.67 -10.25 25.33
CA ARG A 8 1.11 -9.12 24.51
C ARG A 8 0.28 -9.21 23.23
N HIS A 9 -0.87 -8.53 23.21
CA HIS A 9 -1.59 -8.28 21.99
C HIS A 9 -0.60 -7.56 21.07
N ALA A 10 -0.05 -8.28 20.11
CA ALA A 10 0.60 -7.67 18.96
C ALA A 10 -0.43 -6.69 18.42
N ARG A 11 -0.20 -5.38 18.63
CA ARG A 11 -1.06 -4.35 18.05
C ARG A 11 -1.13 -4.69 16.56
N ARG A 12 -2.27 -5.20 16.11
CA ARG A 12 -2.66 -5.00 14.71
C ARG A 12 -2.60 -3.49 14.56
N VAL A 13 -1.55 -3.01 13.90
CA VAL A 13 -1.57 -1.67 13.33
C VAL A 13 -2.77 -1.74 12.41
N ASP A 14 -3.86 -1.10 12.81
CA ASP A 14 -5.05 -1.00 12.00
C ASP A 14 -4.59 -0.50 10.63
N ALA A 15 -4.69 -1.37 9.63
CA ALA A 15 -4.09 -1.17 8.31
C ALA A 15 -4.77 -0.02 7.54
N THR A 16 -5.68 0.70 8.20
CA THR A 16 -6.58 1.71 7.65
C THR A 16 -6.44 3.06 8.34
N SER A 17 -5.35 3.32 9.07
CA SER A 17 -5.08 4.69 9.54
C SER A 17 -4.91 5.61 8.33
N PRO A 18 -5.69 6.71 8.20
CA PRO A 18 -5.65 7.61 7.02
C PRO A 18 -4.33 8.41 6.94
N THR A 19 -3.46 8.25 7.93
CA THR A 19 -2.16 8.90 8.05
C THR A 19 -1.09 7.90 8.44
N CYS A 20 0.15 8.19 8.06
CA CYS A 20 1.30 7.38 8.39
C CYS A 20 1.53 7.38 9.91
N PRO A 21 1.59 6.23 10.59
CA PRO A 21 1.77 6.18 12.04
C PRO A 21 3.15 6.66 12.49
N GLY A 22 4.10 6.86 11.57
CA GLY A 22 5.43 7.37 11.88
C GLY A 22 5.57 8.90 11.82
N CYS A 23 4.88 9.57 10.90
CA CYS A 23 5.06 11.02 10.68
C CYS A 23 3.76 11.79 10.39
N GLY A 24 2.61 11.13 10.38
CA GLY A 24 1.31 11.77 10.12
C GLY A 24 1.00 12.05 8.65
N TRP A 25 1.90 11.75 7.70
CA TRP A 25 1.66 12.00 6.27
C TRP A 25 0.41 11.26 5.76
N PRO A 26 -0.49 11.89 4.98
CA PRO A 26 -1.70 11.24 4.48
C PRO A 26 -1.39 9.99 3.64
N VAL A 27 -2.06 8.87 3.91
CA VAL A 27 -1.84 7.63 3.13
C VAL A 27 -2.43 7.72 1.72
N THR A 28 -3.42 8.59 1.51
CA THR A 28 -4.04 8.81 0.20
C THR A 28 -3.14 9.55 -0.79
N GLU A 29 -2.08 10.20 -0.30
CA GLU A 29 -1.17 11.00 -1.13
C GLU A 29 0.23 10.35 -1.16
N PRO A 30 0.59 9.64 -2.25
CA PRO A 30 1.89 9.01 -2.35
C PRO A 30 2.98 10.05 -2.52
N TYR A 31 3.89 10.15 -1.54
CA TYR A 31 5.02 11.09 -1.59
C TYR A 31 6.03 10.72 -2.68
N GLN A 32 6.53 9.49 -2.68
CA GLN A 32 7.40 8.97 -3.74
C GLN A 32 6.91 7.60 -4.19
N VAL A 33 6.42 7.50 -5.42
CA VAL A 33 6.03 6.20 -6.01
C VAL A 33 7.29 5.43 -6.41
N LEU A 34 7.40 4.19 -5.93
CA LEU A 34 8.51 3.29 -6.25
C LEU A 34 8.15 2.34 -7.39
N SER A 35 6.94 1.78 -7.37
CA SER A 35 6.47 0.90 -8.43
C SER A 35 4.94 0.91 -8.57
N ARG A 36 4.47 0.52 -9.76
CA ARG A 36 3.05 0.35 -10.08
C ARG A 36 2.88 -0.96 -10.83
N HIS A 37 1.98 -1.80 -10.37
CA HIS A 37 1.70 -3.10 -10.97
C HIS A 37 0.21 -3.25 -11.22
N SER A 38 -0.16 -3.49 -12.48
CA SER A 38 -1.51 -3.93 -12.84
C SER A 38 -1.72 -5.37 -12.39
N THR A 39 -2.79 -5.58 -11.64
CA THR A 39 -3.26 -6.89 -11.20
C THR A 39 -4.69 -7.09 -11.70
N SER A 40 -5.22 -8.31 -11.55
CA SER A 40 -6.62 -8.61 -11.88
C SER A 40 -7.63 -7.79 -11.06
N GLU A 41 -7.21 -7.22 -9.93
CA GLU A 41 -8.06 -6.50 -8.99
C GLU A 41 -7.88 -4.96 -9.06
N GLY A 42 -7.09 -4.45 -10.02
CA GLY A 42 -6.79 -3.03 -10.16
C GLY A 42 -5.30 -2.76 -10.26
N VAL A 43 -4.83 -1.62 -9.72
CA VAL A 43 -3.39 -1.33 -9.65
C VAL A 43 -2.91 -1.26 -8.22
N LEU A 44 -1.84 -2.01 -7.97
CA LEU A 44 -1.07 -1.95 -6.74
C LEU A 44 0.07 -0.94 -6.90
N VAL A 45 0.05 0.09 -6.06
CA VAL A 45 1.08 1.14 -6.01
C VAL A 45 1.90 0.97 -4.75
N TRP A 46 3.22 0.86 -4.91
CA TRP A 46 4.16 0.93 -3.80
C TRP A 46 4.74 2.33 -3.73
N SER A 47 4.74 2.92 -2.54
CA SER A 47 5.25 4.27 -2.30
C SER A 47 6.07 4.36 -1.03
N ARG A 48 6.95 5.34 -0.98
CA ARG A 48 7.76 5.68 0.19
C ARG A 48 7.26 6.98 0.79
N CYS A 49 6.88 6.91 2.06
CA CYS A 49 6.49 8.05 2.88
C CYS A 49 7.70 8.98 3.12
N PRO A 50 7.53 10.28 3.41
CA PRO A 50 8.66 11.17 3.74
C PRO A 50 9.56 10.65 4.86
N CYS A 51 8.98 9.94 5.84
CA CYS A 51 9.74 9.31 6.93
C CYS A 51 10.50 8.03 6.53
N GLY A 52 10.42 7.62 5.27
CA GLY A 52 11.10 6.45 4.74
C GLY A 52 10.32 5.13 4.85
N ARG A 53 9.15 5.13 5.50
CA ARG A 53 8.28 3.95 5.61
C ARG A 53 7.70 3.57 4.24
N LEU A 54 7.72 2.28 3.93
CA LEU A 54 7.10 1.71 2.74
C LEU A 54 5.59 1.55 2.94
N GLN A 55 4.80 1.96 1.94
CA GLN A 55 3.34 1.91 1.92
C GLN A 55 2.86 1.24 0.63
N ALA A 56 1.80 0.44 0.74
CA ALA A 56 1.14 -0.21 -0.39
C ALA A 56 -0.31 0.29 -0.48
N HIS A 57 -0.72 0.73 -1.66
CA HIS A 57 -2.04 1.28 -1.92
C HIS A 57 -2.68 0.56 -3.10
N ARG A 58 -3.97 0.24 -3.01
CA ARG A 58 -4.76 -0.16 -4.18
C ARG A 58 -5.41 1.09 -4.76
N ALA A 59 -5.14 1.37 -6.02
CA ALA A 59 -5.88 2.36 -6.79
C ALA A 59 -7.07 1.65 -7.46
N ASP A 60 -8.28 2.01 -7.04
CA ASP A 60 -9.50 1.73 -7.78
C ASP A 60 -9.47 2.54 -9.09
N ALA A 61 -9.76 1.86 -10.19
CA ALA A 61 -9.61 2.30 -11.57
C ALA A 61 -8.18 2.61 -12.05
N VAL A 62 -7.61 1.64 -12.77
CA VAL A 62 -6.62 1.95 -13.81
C VAL A 62 -7.24 1.79 -15.18
N VAL A 63 -7.25 2.90 -15.92
CA VAL A 63 -7.46 2.90 -17.37
C VAL A 63 -6.23 2.22 -17.97
N VAL A 64 -6.32 0.92 -18.19
CA VAL A 64 -5.38 0.20 -19.07
C VAL A 64 -5.62 0.73 -20.48
N ARG A 65 -4.68 1.56 -20.97
CA ARG A 65 -4.56 1.81 -22.41
C ARG A 65 -3.66 0.73 -22.99
N SER A 66 -4.27 -0.35 -23.44
CA SER A 66 -3.61 -1.32 -24.30
C SER A 66 -3.28 -0.63 -25.63
N ASN A 67 -2.09 -0.04 -25.77
CA ASN A 67 -1.53 0.14 -27.10
C ASN A 67 -1.18 -1.25 -27.59
N GLY A 68 -2.17 -1.94 -28.18
CA GLY A 68 -2.03 -3.31 -28.64
C GLY A 68 -0.76 -3.46 -29.47
N CYS A 69 0.07 -4.44 -29.11
CA CYS A 69 1.06 -4.97 -30.02
C CYS A 69 0.30 -5.53 -31.22
N ARG A 70 0.25 -4.77 -32.32
CA ARG A 70 -0.13 -5.34 -33.61
C ARG A 70 0.90 -6.42 -33.90
N ARG A 71 0.45 -7.67 -33.93
CA ARG A 71 1.23 -8.78 -34.46
C ARG A 71 1.50 -8.46 -35.93
N ALA A 72 2.76 -8.16 -36.28
CA ALA A 72 3.18 -8.04 -37.66
C ALA A 72 3.07 -9.43 -38.34
N PRO A 73 2.68 -9.48 -39.64
CA PRO A 73 2.51 -10.73 -40.39
C PRO A 73 3.81 -11.52 -40.54
#